data_AF-A0A937R0E2-F1
#
_entry.id   AF-A0A937R0E2-F1
#
_cell.length_a   1.000
_cell.length_b   1.000
_cell.length_c   1.000
_cell.angle_alpha   90.00
_cell.angle_beta   90.00
_cell.angle_gamma   90.00
#
_symmetry.space_group_name_H-M   'P 1'
#
loop_
_entity.id
_entity.type
_entity.pdbx_description
1 polymer ?
#
loop_
_entity_poly.entity_id
_entity_poly.type
_entity_poly.pdbx_seq_one_letter_code
_entity_poly.pdbx_strand_id
1 'polypeptide(L)' 'MSEYQYYEFRAIDRPLDEKAIQSLRNLSSRAQITPTSFVNEYNWGILRAVR' A
#
# COMPACT_ATOMS: atom_id res chain seq x y z
N MET A 1 1.57 6.11 23.94
CA MET A 1 0.40 5.88 23.07
C MET A 1 0.92 5.40 21.74
N SER A 2 0.41 4.27 21.25
CA SER A 2 0.78 3.70 19.95
C SER A 2 -0.09 4.34 18.89
N GLU A 3 0.51 4.94 17.88
CA GLU A 3 -0.24 5.50 16.76
C GLU A 3 -0.58 4.37 15.80
N TYR A 4 -1.88 4.17 15.56
CA TYR A 4 -2.37 3.28 14.52
C TYR A 4 -2.59 4.10 13.25
N GLN A 5 -2.00 3.65 12.14
CA GLN A 5 -2.17 4.28 10.84
C GLN A 5 -2.70 3.26 9.84
N TYR A 6 -3.76 3.67 9.14
CA TYR A 6 -4.40 2.90 8.06
C TYR A 6 -4.40 3.75 6.80
N TYR A 7 -3.84 3.20 5.72
CA TYR A 7 -3.87 3.80 4.39
C TYR A 7 -4.47 2.83 3.40
N GLU A 8 -5.47 3.26 2.65
CA GLU A 8 -6.06 2.52 1.54
C GLU A 8 -6.08 3.40 0.30
N PHE A 9 -5.55 2.85 -0.79
CA PHE A 9 -5.60 3.45 -2.12
C PHE A 9 -6.37 2.51 -3.04
N ARG A 10 -7.24 3.07 -3.90
CA ARG A 10 -8.06 2.31 -4.85
C ARG A 10 -7.79 2.72 -6.28
N ALA A 11 -7.74 1.71 -7.15
CA ALA A 11 -7.71 1.91 -8.59
C ALA A 11 -9.15 2.00 -9.10
N ILE A 12 -9.55 3.15 -9.65
CA ILE A 12 -10.94 3.40 -10.07
C ILE A 12 -11.15 3.01 -11.53
N ASP A 13 -10.36 3.58 -12.44
CA ASP A 13 -10.59 3.42 -13.89
C ASP A 13 -9.82 2.25 -14.52
N ARG A 14 -8.68 1.88 -13.92
CA ARG A 14 -7.79 0.83 -14.45
C ARG A 14 -7.25 -0.04 -13.31
N PRO A 15 -7.49 -1.35 -13.31
CA PRO A 15 -6.85 -2.27 -12.38
C PRO A 15 -5.32 -2.24 -12.52
N LEU A 16 -4.64 -2.48 -11.42
CA LEU A 16 -3.19 -2.66 -11.35
C LEU A 16 -2.80 -3.90 -12.16
N ASP A 17 -1.91 -3.70 -13.12
CA ASP A 17 -1.24 -4.79 -13.82
C ASP A 17 -0.11 -5.39 -12.95
N GLU A 18 0.45 -6.50 -13.40
CA GLU A 18 1.50 -7.22 -12.65
C GLU A 18 2.73 -6.33 -12.37
N LYS A 19 3.08 -5.42 -13.28
CA LYS A 19 4.22 -4.49 -13.11
C LYS A 19 3.92 -3.46 -12.03
N ALA A 20 2.71 -2.91 -12.01
CA ALA A 20 2.27 -1.97 -10.99
C ALA A 20 2.22 -2.65 -9.61
N ILE A 21 1.68 -3.87 -9.54
CA ILE A 21 1.67 -4.68 -8.32
C ILE A 21 3.10 -4.92 -7.82
N GLN A 22 4.03 -5.30 -8.70
CA GLN A 22 5.42 -5.55 -8.32
C GLN A 22 6.11 -4.27 -7.82
N SER A 23 5.81 -3.13 -8.43
CA SER A 23 6.33 -1.83 -7.99
C SER A 23 5.84 -1.47 -6.58
N LEU A 24 4.55 -1.70 -6.30
CA LEU A 24 3.97 -1.50 -4.98
C LEU A 24 4.52 -2.47 -3.93
N ARG A 25 4.82 -3.72 -4.31
CA ARG A 25 5.50 -4.70 -3.44
C ARG A 25 6.91 -4.26 -3.05
N ASN A 26 7.62 -3.58 -3.95
CA ASN A 26 8.93 -3.00 -3.64
C ASN A 26 8.83 -1.80 -2.68
N LEU A 27 7.71 -1.07 -2.72
CA LEU A 27 7.46 0.09 -1.83
C LEU A 27 7.04 -0.34 -0.43
N SER A 28 6.15 -1.34 -0.32
CA SER A 28 5.73 -1.89 0.97
C SER A 28 5.62 -3.41 0.90
N SER A 29 6.52 -4.08 1.63
CA SER A 29 6.46 -5.52 1.82
C SER A 29 5.27 -5.97 2.67
N ARG A 30 4.72 -5.08 3.50
CA ARG A 30 3.61 -5.37 4.43
C ARG A 30 2.24 -5.07 3.85
N ALA A 31 2.16 -4.37 2.72
CA ALA A 31 0.89 -4.00 2.15
C ALA A 31 0.08 -5.22 1.68
N GLN A 32 -1.23 -5.16 1.84
CA GLN A 32 -2.14 -6.01 1.10
C GLN A 32 -2.40 -5.35 -0.26
N ILE A 33 -2.24 -6.11 -1.34
CA ILE A 33 -2.32 -5.59 -2.71
C ILE A 33 -3.23 -6.51 -3.51
N THR A 34 -4.22 -5.91 -4.14
CA THR A 34 -5.12 -6.55 -5.10
C THR A 34 -5.07 -5.78 -6.42
N PRO A 35 -5.66 -6.29 -7.52
CA PRO A 35 -5.76 -5.51 -8.76
C PRO A 35 -6.47 -4.17 -8.61
N THR A 36 -7.25 -3.94 -7.53
CA THR A 36 -8.01 -2.70 -7.36
C THR A 36 -7.69 -1.94 -6.08
N SER A 37 -6.78 -2.45 -5.24
CA SER A 37 -6.45 -1.81 -3.97
C SER A 37 -5.02 -2.05 -3.49
N PHE A 38 -4.53 -1.09 -2.69
CA PHE A 38 -3.28 -1.17 -1.94
C PHE A 38 -3.56 -0.67 -0.52
N VAL A 39 -3.38 -1.53 0.47
CA VAL A 39 -3.69 -1.27 1.89
C VAL A 39 -2.44 -1.45 2.73
N ASN A 40 -2.13 -0.47 3.58
CA ASN A 40 -1.04 -0.50 4.54
C ASN A 40 -1.56 -0.24 5.96
N GLU A 41 -1.19 -1.13 6.88
CA GLU A 41 -1.53 -1.01 8.30
C GLU A 41 -0.26 -0.97 9.15
N TYR A 42 -0.14 0.04 10.00
CA TYR A 42 0.98 0.18 10.93
C TYR A 42 0.46 0.34 12.35
N ASN A 43 0.94 -0.55 13.22
CA ASN A 43 0.67 -0.49 14.66
C ASN A 43 1.79 0.24 15.44
N TRP A 44 2.98 0.38 14.84
CA TRP A 44 4.20 0.93 15.46
C TRP A 44 5.18 1.53 14.43
N GLY A 45 4.73 2.45 13.59
CA GLY A 45 5.57 3.09 12.57
C GLY A 45 4.78 3.97 11.60
N ILE A 46 5.48 4.65 10.69
CA ILE A 46 4.88 5.49 9.64
C ILE A 46 5.22 4.93 8.26
N LEU A 47 4.26 4.98 7.34
CA LEU A 47 4.52 4.71 5.92
C LEU A 47 5.54 5.74 5.40
N ARG A 48 6.73 5.28 5.01
CA ARG A 48 7.71 6.11 4.31
C ARG A 48 7.57 5.88 2.81
N ALA A 49 6.61 6.55 2.19
CA ALA A 49 6.65 6.70 0.74
C ALA A 49 7.87 7.59 0.41
N VAL A 50 8.71 7.14 -0.52
CA VAL A 50 9.93 7.85 -0.94
C VAL A 50 9.56 9.29 -1.34
N ARG A 51 10.32 10.26 -0.81
CA ARG A 51 10.15 11.70 -1.01
C ARG A 51 10.02 12.10 -2.47
#